data_AF-D4BIP3-F1
#
_entry.id   AF-D4BIP3-F1
#
_cell.length_a   1.000
_cell.length_b   1.000
_cell.length_c   1.000
_cell.angle_alpha   90.00
_cell.angle_beta   90.00
_cell.angle_gamma   90.00
#
_symmetry.space_group_name_H-M   'P 1'
#
loop_
_entity.id
_entity.type
_entity.pdbx_description
1 polymer ?
#
loop_
_entity_poly.entity_id
_entity_poly.type
_entity_poly.pdbx_seq_one_letter_code
_entity_poly.pdbx_strand_id
1 'polypeptide(L)'
;MAMKAHNSGHEVLIHLPMAPLSKQPLEKDTLRPEMSSEEIERIIRDAVSKVPNAVGLNNHMGSAMTSSLFGMQKVMQALERYDLYFLDSMTIGNSQAMRAASGTGVKVIKRKVFLDDTQNEADIRRQFNRAVELARRNGSAIAIGHPHPSTVRVLQQMLYSLPADITLVRPSSLLNEPQVDTSRPNLTPPKNGMPDTPRNPFRGVKLCKPKQPLEPVYASRFFSVLGESITQSTLVQYMKLQWQGWQ
;
A
#
# COMPACT_ATOMS: atom_id res chain seq x y z
N MET A 1 15.16 10.17 -11.50
CA MET A 1 13.69 10.00 -11.44
C MET A 1 13.06 10.81 -10.30
N ALA A 2 13.58 10.72 -9.06
CA ALA A 2 13.09 11.47 -7.90
C ALA A 2 12.86 12.98 -8.15
N MET A 3 13.86 13.70 -8.66
CA MET A 3 13.73 15.14 -8.96
C MET A 3 12.58 15.45 -9.93
N LYS A 4 12.38 14.61 -10.96
CA LYS A 4 11.30 14.81 -11.94
C LYS A 4 9.92 14.61 -11.31
N ALA A 5 9.78 13.60 -10.43
CA ALA A 5 8.54 13.35 -9.69
C ALA A 5 8.22 14.52 -8.75
N HIS A 6 9.21 14.97 -7.96
CA HIS A 6 9.08 16.10 -7.05
C HIS A 6 8.68 17.38 -7.79
N ASN A 7 9.38 17.73 -8.87
CA ASN A 7 9.08 18.93 -9.67
C ASN A 7 7.69 18.86 -10.35
N SER A 8 7.12 17.66 -10.48
CA SER A 8 5.75 17.46 -10.98
C SER A 8 4.69 17.48 -9.88
N GLY A 9 5.08 17.73 -8.63
CA GLY A 9 4.19 17.79 -7.46
C GLY A 9 3.88 16.42 -6.83
N HIS A 10 4.62 15.38 -7.18
CA HIS A 10 4.46 14.05 -6.57
C HIS A 10 5.37 13.90 -5.34
N GLU A 11 4.86 13.21 -4.32
CA GLU A 11 5.69 12.77 -3.21
C GLU A 11 6.65 11.68 -3.63
N VAL A 12 7.84 11.72 -3.04
CA VAL A 12 8.91 10.77 -3.27
C VAL A 12 9.17 10.04 -1.96
N LEU A 13 9.19 8.72 -2.02
CA LEU A 13 9.59 7.87 -0.91
C LEU A 13 10.82 7.05 -1.33
N ILE A 14 11.70 6.80 -0.37
CA ILE A 14 12.78 5.83 -0.51
C ILE A 14 12.15 4.44 -0.49
N HIS A 15 12.30 3.66 -1.55
CA HIS A 15 11.88 2.25 -1.54
C HIS A 15 13.09 1.38 -1.19
N LEU A 16 13.22 0.99 0.08
CA LEU A 16 14.44 0.38 0.60
C LEU A 16 14.29 -1.16 0.69
N PRO A 17 15.22 -1.94 0.10
CA PRO A 17 15.25 -3.39 0.23
C PRO A 17 15.33 -3.84 1.70
N MET A 18 14.42 -4.74 2.06
CA MET A 18 14.38 -5.37 3.37
C MET A 18 14.22 -6.89 3.21
N ALA A 19 14.87 -7.66 4.08
CA ALA A 19 14.90 -9.11 3.95
C ALA A 19 13.49 -9.73 4.05
N PRO A 20 13.09 -10.57 3.08
CA PRO A 20 11.91 -11.41 3.19
C PRO A 20 12.21 -12.68 4.00
N LEU A 21 11.15 -13.39 4.39
CA LEU A 21 11.25 -14.73 4.97
C LEU A 21 11.66 -15.79 3.93
N SER A 22 11.44 -15.54 2.64
CA SER A 22 11.86 -16.40 1.54
C SER A 22 13.38 -16.35 1.33
N LYS A 23 13.97 -17.44 0.83
CA LYS A 23 15.42 -17.57 0.57
C LYS A 23 15.86 -17.06 -0.81
N GLN A 24 15.23 -16.00 -1.28
CA GLN A 24 15.56 -15.43 -2.60
C GLN A 24 16.84 -14.59 -2.55
N PRO A 25 17.51 -14.37 -3.69
CA PRO A 25 18.65 -13.46 -3.78
C PRO A 25 18.28 -12.07 -3.24
N LEU A 26 19.16 -11.50 -2.42
CA LEU A 26 18.97 -10.17 -1.84
C LEU A 26 19.74 -9.13 -2.64
N GLU A 27 19.13 -7.96 -2.80
CA GLU A 27 19.81 -6.80 -3.34
C GLU A 27 20.92 -6.34 -2.39
N LYS A 28 21.91 -5.62 -2.92
CA LYS A 28 22.93 -4.97 -2.11
C LYS A 28 22.26 -4.02 -1.10
N ASP A 29 22.81 -3.93 0.10
CA ASP A 29 22.32 -3.05 1.17
C ASP A 29 20.86 -3.36 1.58
N THR A 30 20.41 -4.61 1.41
CA THR A 30 19.15 -5.10 1.98
C THR A 30 19.23 -5.15 3.50
N LEU A 31 18.35 -4.43 4.19
CA LEU A 31 18.28 -4.44 5.65
C LEU A 31 17.85 -5.82 6.17
N ARG A 32 18.59 -6.33 7.16
CA ARG A 32 18.33 -7.63 7.81
C ARG A 32 18.21 -7.49 9.33
N PRO A 33 17.37 -8.29 10.00
CA PRO A 33 17.16 -8.22 11.45
C PRO A 33 18.44 -8.24 12.30
N GLU A 34 19.40 -9.06 11.88
CA GLU A 34 20.65 -9.35 12.60
C GLU A 34 21.74 -8.27 12.43
N MET A 35 21.52 -7.28 11.56
CA MET A 35 22.48 -6.19 11.37
C MET A 35 22.69 -5.38 12.65
N SER A 36 23.90 -4.86 12.82
CA SER A 36 24.19 -3.88 13.87
C SER A 36 23.51 -2.55 13.57
N SER A 37 23.38 -1.70 14.59
CA SER A 37 22.79 -0.37 14.42
C SER A 37 23.60 0.49 13.45
N GLU A 38 24.93 0.37 13.49
CA GLU A 38 25.86 1.12 12.65
C GLU A 38 25.70 0.77 11.17
N GLU A 39 25.48 -0.52 10.86
CA GLU A 39 25.26 -0.95 9.48
C GLU A 39 23.89 -0.50 8.96
N ILE A 40 22.85 -0.57 9.78
CA ILE A 40 21.51 -0.05 9.44
C ILE A 40 21.58 1.47 9.21
N GLU A 41 22.25 2.22 10.10
CA GLU A 41 22.45 3.66 9.96
C GLU A 41 23.24 4.01 8.70
N ARG A 42 24.29 3.26 8.37
CA ARG A 42 25.06 3.42 7.13
C ARG A 42 24.17 3.26 5.90
N ILE A 43 23.41 2.16 5.83
CA ILE A 43 22.52 1.86 4.71
C ILE A 43 21.45 2.95 4.54
N ILE A 44 20.80 3.37 5.64
CA ILE A 44 19.76 4.40 5.60
C ILE A 44 20.36 5.75 5.16
N ARG A 45 21.50 6.15 5.72
CA ARG A 45 22.19 7.39 5.31
C ARG A 45 22.51 7.38 3.82
N ASP A 46 23.06 6.28 3.31
CA ASP A 46 23.39 6.12 1.90
C ASP A 46 22.11 6.20 1.04
N ALA A 47 21.02 5.57 1.47
CA ALA A 47 19.74 5.61 0.76
C ALA A 47 19.13 7.03 0.72
N VAL A 48 19.14 7.75 1.85
CA VAL A 48 18.68 9.15 1.94
C VAL A 48 19.49 10.05 1.01
N SER A 49 20.81 9.89 0.98
CA SER A 49 21.69 10.70 0.12
C SER A 49 21.42 10.50 -1.39
N LYS A 50 20.93 9.33 -1.79
CA LYS A 50 20.68 8.96 -3.19
C LYS A 50 19.30 9.38 -3.70
N VAL A 51 18.35 9.67 -2.80
CA VAL A 51 16.96 9.98 -3.15
C VAL A 51 16.61 11.38 -2.65
N PRO A 52 16.96 12.43 -3.41
CA PRO A 52 16.68 13.81 -3.01
C PRO A 52 15.17 14.06 -2.93
N ASN A 53 14.77 14.93 -2.00
CA ASN A 53 13.38 15.32 -1.72
C ASN A 53 12.46 14.17 -1.27
N ALA A 54 13.03 13.07 -0.77
CA ALA A 54 12.24 12.05 -0.13
C ALA A 54 11.58 12.61 1.14
N VAL A 55 10.31 12.28 1.35
CA VAL A 55 9.54 12.66 2.55
C VAL A 55 9.18 11.45 3.42
N GLY A 56 9.46 10.25 2.94
CA GLY A 56 9.29 9.02 3.70
C GLY A 56 10.11 7.86 3.15
N LEU A 57 10.08 6.75 3.88
CA LEU A 57 10.68 5.48 3.51
C LEU A 57 9.59 4.41 3.45
N ASN A 58 9.65 3.55 2.43
CA ASN A 58 8.76 2.43 2.25
C ASN A 58 9.59 1.15 2.06
N ASN A 59 9.18 0.05 2.71
CA ASN A 59 9.90 -1.21 2.57
C ASN A 59 9.59 -1.91 1.24
N HIS A 60 10.64 -2.30 0.53
CA HIS A 60 10.59 -3.30 -0.52
C HIS A 60 10.72 -4.69 0.12
N MET A 61 9.74 -5.56 -0.09
CA MET A 61 9.63 -6.86 0.58
C MET A 61 9.65 -6.70 2.12
N GLY A 62 10.58 -7.34 2.82
CA GLY A 62 10.81 -7.09 4.24
C GLY A 62 10.06 -7.97 5.22
N SER A 63 9.40 -9.07 4.82
CA SER A 63 8.62 -9.89 5.78
C SER A 63 9.44 -10.43 6.96
N ALA A 64 10.75 -10.66 6.81
CA ALA A 64 11.64 -11.01 7.92
C ALA A 64 12.07 -9.77 8.71
N MET A 65 12.39 -8.66 8.03
CA MET A 65 12.80 -7.41 8.68
C MET A 65 11.67 -6.80 9.51
N THR A 66 10.50 -6.61 8.91
CA THR A 66 9.36 -5.94 9.53
C THR A 66 8.70 -6.77 10.62
N SER A 67 8.86 -8.10 10.63
CA SER A 67 8.41 -8.95 11.74
C SER A 67 9.37 -8.92 12.95
N SER A 68 10.60 -8.41 12.80
CA SER A 68 11.57 -8.28 13.90
C SER A 68 11.41 -6.94 14.62
N LEU A 69 10.96 -6.97 15.87
CA LEU A 69 10.84 -5.76 16.68
C LEU A 69 12.21 -5.07 16.87
N PHE A 70 13.22 -5.83 17.28
CA PHE A 70 14.56 -5.28 17.52
C PHE A 70 15.21 -4.73 16.24
N GLY A 71 15.03 -5.42 15.10
CA GLY A 71 15.50 -4.93 13.81
C GLY A 71 14.82 -3.62 13.43
N MET A 72 13.49 -3.57 13.53
CA MET A 72 12.74 -2.35 13.22
C MET A 72 13.00 -1.21 14.21
N GLN A 73 13.29 -1.47 15.49
CA GLN A 73 13.67 -0.42 16.44
C GLN A 73 14.94 0.30 16.01
N LYS A 74 15.96 -0.44 15.57
CA LYS A 74 17.18 0.15 15.01
C LYS A 74 16.89 0.98 13.75
N VAL A 75 16.00 0.50 12.88
CA VAL A 75 15.56 1.26 11.69
C VAL A 75 14.86 2.56 12.08
N MET A 76 13.94 2.54 13.05
CA MET A 76 13.21 3.73 13.48
C MET A 76 14.12 4.73 14.18
N GLN A 77 15.07 4.26 15.01
CA GLN A 77 16.10 5.11 15.61
C GLN A 77 17.00 5.77 14.56
N ALA A 78 17.42 5.02 13.54
CA ALA A 78 18.20 5.58 12.43
C ALA A 78 17.38 6.58 11.61
N LEU A 79 16.09 6.30 11.38
CA LEU A 79 15.17 7.18 10.66
C LEU A 79 14.83 8.46 11.42
N GLU A 80 14.80 8.43 12.75
CA GLU A 80 14.47 9.60 13.59
C GLU A 80 15.40 10.80 13.37
N ARG A 81 16.62 10.55 12.88
CA ARG A 81 17.57 11.60 12.50
C ARG A 81 17.15 12.36 11.22
N TYR A 82 16.11 11.89 10.54
CA TYR A 82 15.60 12.44 9.29
C TYR A 82 14.11 12.77 9.44
N ASP A 83 13.65 13.81 8.74
CA ASP A 83 12.21 14.15 8.68
C ASP A 83 11.48 13.24 7.68
N LEU A 84 11.52 11.92 7.93
CA LEU A 84 10.93 10.90 7.09
C LEU A 84 9.90 10.09 7.88
N TYR A 85 8.70 9.93 7.34
CA TYR A 85 7.77 8.92 7.84
C TYR A 85 8.09 7.53 7.27
N PHE A 86 7.59 6.48 7.92
CA PHE A 86 7.67 5.11 7.41
C PHE A 86 6.31 4.65 6.87
N LEU A 87 6.25 4.29 5.59
CA LEU A 87 5.11 3.60 4.99
C LEU A 87 5.37 2.10 5.03
N ASP A 88 4.62 1.37 5.83
CA ASP A 88 4.67 -0.08 5.88
C ASP A 88 3.86 -0.68 4.72
N SER A 89 4.56 -1.39 3.82
CA SER A 89 3.95 -2.15 2.72
C SER A 89 3.12 -3.34 3.22
N MET A 90 3.14 -3.67 4.51
CA MET A 90 2.38 -4.78 5.11
C MET A 90 2.61 -6.09 4.34
N THR A 91 3.88 -6.43 4.10
CA THR A 91 4.31 -7.69 3.45
C THR A 91 4.20 -8.90 4.37
N ILE A 92 3.94 -8.66 5.66
CA ILE A 92 3.58 -9.66 6.67
C ILE A 92 2.55 -9.05 7.63
N GLY A 93 1.58 -9.86 8.08
CA GLY A 93 0.46 -9.37 8.90
C GLY A 93 0.87 -8.90 10.31
N ASN A 94 1.93 -9.49 10.88
CA ASN A 94 2.43 -9.20 12.22
C ASN A 94 3.60 -8.19 12.23
N SER A 95 3.66 -7.30 11.25
CA SER A 95 4.68 -6.25 11.18
C SER A 95 4.75 -5.47 12.51
N GLN A 96 5.98 -5.25 12.98
CA GLN A 96 6.33 -4.56 14.20
C GLN A 96 6.62 -3.06 13.96
N ALA A 97 6.48 -2.56 12.74
CA ALA A 97 6.88 -1.19 12.37
C ALA A 97 6.29 -0.10 13.30
N MET A 98 4.98 -0.14 13.59
CA MET A 98 4.37 0.85 14.48
C MET A 98 4.86 0.72 15.93
N ARG A 99 5.02 -0.51 16.42
CA ARG A 99 5.52 -0.75 17.78
C ARG A 99 6.98 -0.30 17.91
N ALA A 100 7.78 -0.54 16.88
CA ALA A 100 9.17 -0.13 16.83
C ALA A 100 9.35 1.39 16.76
N ALA A 101 8.40 2.11 16.16
CA ALA A 101 8.41 3.56 16.11
C ALA A 101 8.00 4.20 17.44
N SER A 102 7.39 3.43 18.37
CA SER A 102 7.03 3.92 19.69
C SER A 102 8.26 4.42 20.44
N GLY A 103 8.21 5.67 20.93
CA GLY A 103 9.35 6.32 21.57
C GLY A 103 10.29 7.03 20.62
N THR A 104 9.99 7.05 19.32
CA THR A 104 10.67 7.89 18.32
C THR A 104 9.72 8.94 17.75
N GLY A 105 10.25 9.95 17.07
CA GLY A 105 9.48 10.90 16.27
C GLY A 105 8.93 10.34 14.94
N VAL A 106 9.29 9.11 14.55
CA VAL A 106 8.95 8.56 13.24
C VAL A 106 7.47 8.17 13.17
N LYS A 107 6.72 8.82 12.27
CA LYS A 107 5.33 8.45 12.01
C LYS A 107 5.25 7.22 11.11
N VAL A 108 4.31 6.33 11.40
CA VAL A 108 4.08 5.11 10.61
C VAL A 108 2.68 5.12 10.02
N ILE A 109 2.58 4.89 8.71
CA ILE A 109 1.32 4.65 8.00
C ILE A 109 1.37 3.30 7.29
N LYS A 110 0.22 2.67 7.08
CA LYS A 110 0.13 1.29 6.56
C LYS A 110 -0.63 1.21 5.25
N ARG A 111 -0.12 0.40 4.34
CA ARG A 111 -0.90 -0.08 3.18
C ARG A 111 -2.14 -0.84 3.64
N LYS A 112 -3.27 -0.61 2.96
CA LYS A 112 -4.52 -1.39 3.10
C LYS A 112 -4.80 -2.30 1.91
N VAL A 113 -4.40 -1.91 0.70
CA VAL A 113 -4.63 -2.68 -0.53
C VAL A 113 -3.37 -2.74 -1.38
N PHE A 114 -3.08 -3.93 -1.93
CA PHE A 114 -2.06 -4.11 -2.96
C PHE A 114 -2.81 -4.23 -4.29
N LEU A 115 -2.51 -3.35 -5.25
CA LEU A 115 -3.31 -3.21 -6.46
C LEU A 115 -3.05 -4.33 -7.45
N ASP A 116 -1.80 -4.76 -7.57
CA ASP A 116 -1.33 -5.56 -8.71
C ASP A 116 -0.51 -6.78 -8.28
N ASP A 117 -1.02 -7.53 -7.29
CA ASP A 117 -0.51 -8.87 -6.97
C ASP A 117 -0.51 -9.78 -8.22
N THR A 118 -1.45 -9.52 -9.15
CA THR A 118 -1.42 -10.05 -10.51
C THR A 118 -1.37 -8.88 -11.50
N GLN A 119 -0.78 -9.11 -12.68
CA GLN A 119 -0.79 -8.12 -13.76
C GLN A 119 -2.12 -8.10 -14.56
N ASN A 120 -3.15 -8.80 -14.10
CA ASN A 120 -4.45 -8.87 -14.75
C ASN A 120 -5.27 -7.60 -14.45
N GLU A 121 -5.69 -6.89 -15.48
CA GLU A 121 -6.43 -5.62 -15.31
C GLU A 121 -7.75 -5.76 -14.55
N ALA A 122 -8.46 -6.88 -14.69
CA ALA A 122 -9.72 -7.09 -13.97
C ALA A 122 -9.45 -7.23 -12.47
N ASP A 123 -8.39 -7.93 -12.08
CA ASP A 123 -7.97 -8.08 -10.69
C ASP A 123 -7.56 -6.73 -10.11
N ILE A 124 -6.78 -5.95 -10.86
CA ILE A 124 -6.35 -4.60 -10.46
C ILE A 124 -7.56 -3.68 -10.25
N ARG A 125 -8.60 -3.74 -11.12
CA ARG A 125 -9.85 -2.99 -10.93
C ARG A 125 -10.59 -3.42 -9.67
N ARG A 126 -10.65 -4.73 -9.38
CA ARG A 126 -11.28 -5.23 -8.15
C ARG A 126 -10.54 -4.69 -6.92
N GLN A 127 -9.21 -4.70 -6.92
CA GLN A 127 -8.39 -4.14 -5.83
C GLN A 127 -8.57 -2.63 -5.70
N PHE A 128 -8.65 -1.89 -6.81
CA PHE A 128 -8.94 -0.44 -6.77
C PHE A 128 -10.30 -0.16 -6.10
N ASN A 129 -11.36 -0.85 -6.52
CA ASN A 129 -12.68 -0.71 -5.91
C ASN A 129 -12.66 -1.10 -4.42
N ARG A 130 -11.91 -2.16 -4.07
CA ARG A 130 -11.70 -2.54 -2.68
C ARG A 130 -11.04 -1.42 -1.88
N ALA A 131 -10.07 -0.70 -2.43
CA ALA A 131 -9.43 0.45 -1.78
C ALA A 131 -10.44 1.59 -1.54
N VAL A 132 -11.29 1.89 -2.52
CA VAL A 132 -12.38 2.88 -2.38
C VAL A 132 -13.34 2.49 -1.26
N GLU A 133 -13.80 1.23 -1.22
CA GLU A 133 -14.69 0.77 -0.16
C GLU A 133 -14.05 0.79 1.23
N LEU A 134 -12.75 0.49 1.33
CA LEU A 134 -12.01 0.58 2.59
C LEU A 134 -11.84 2.03 3.03
N ALA A 135 -11.62 2.96 2.10
CA ALA A 135 -11.58 4.39 2.41
C ALA A 135 -12.93 4.87 2.97
N ARG A 136 -14.05 4.46 2.37
CA ARG A 136 -15.40 4.78 2.90
C ARG A 136 -15.63 4.24 4.30
N ARG A 137 -15.22 2.99 4.55
CA ARG A 137 -15.44 2.33 5.84
C ARG A 137 -14.54 2.87 6.95
N ASN A 138 -13.30 3.22 6.61
CA ASN A 138 -12.27 3.54 7.61
C ASN A 138 -11.85 5.01 7.62
N GLY A 139 -12.48 5.86 6.80
CA GLY A 139 -12.09 7.26 6.55
C GLY A 139 -10.98 7.40 5.51
N SER A 140 -10.00 6.48 5.47
CA SER A 140 -8.93 6.48 4.48
C SER A 140 -8.41 5.08 4.14
N ALA A 141 -7.75 4.96 2.99
CA ALA A 141 -7.03 3.75 2.60
C ALA A 141 -5.82 4.10 1.74
N ILE A 142 -4.68 3.46 2.03
CA ILE A 142 -3.49 3.53 1.17
C ILE A 142 -3.47 2.28 0.28
N ALA A 143 -3.45 2.49 -1.02
CA ALA A 143 -3.23 1.46 -2.01
C ALA A 143 -1.81 1.59 -2.59
N ILE A 144 -1.10 0.47 -2.71
CA ILE A 144 0.23 0.41 -3.34
C ILE A 144 0.13 -0.48 -4.57
N GLY A 145 0.82 -0.10 -5.64
CA GLY A 145 1.02 -0.94 -6.82
C GLY A 145 2.37 -0.62 -7.47
N HIS A 146 2.73 -1.43 -8.45
CA HIS A 146 3.94 -1.30 -9.24
C HIS A 146 3.68 -0.56 -10.56
N PRO A 147 4.72 -0.02 -11.21
CA PRO A 147 4.58 0.68 -12.48
C PRO A 147 4.41 -0.28 -13.67
N HIS A 148 3.62 -1.34 -13.53
CA HIS A 148 3.28 -2.23 -14.64
C HIS A 148 2.35 -1.54 -15.65
N PRO A 149 2.46 -1.85 -16.96
CA PRO A 149 1.58 -1.26 -17.96
C PRO A 149 0.09 -1.45 -17.67
N SER A 150 -0.31 -2.63 -17.17
CA SER A 150 -1.69 -2.92 -16.77
C SER A 150 -2.15 -2.05 -15.60
N THR A 151 -1.31 -1.90 -14.57
CA THR A 151 -1.58 -1.03 -13.41
C THR A 151 -1.76 0.42 -13.85
N VAL A 152 -0.86 0.94 -14.69
CA VAL A 152 -0.94 2.31 -15.21
C VAL A 152 -2.22 2.52 -16.02
N ARG A 153 -2.59 1.57 -16.90
CA ARG A 153 -3.81 1.66 -17.72
C ARG A 153 -5.07 1.71 -16.86
N VAL A 154 -5.17 0.83 -15.86
CA VAL A 154 -6.32 0.81 -14.94
C VAL A 154 -6.39 2.11 -14.14
N LEU A 155 -5.28 2.59 -13.58
CA LEU A 155 -5.26 3.85 -12.83
C LEU A 155 -5.62 5.05 -13.71
N GLN A 156 -5.12 5.10 -14.95
CA GLN A 156 -5.48 6.15 -15.92
C GLN A 156 -6.97 6.19 -16.23
N GLN A 157 -7.69 5.08 -16.16
CA GLN A 157 -9.14 5.07 -16.36
C GLN A 157 -9.89 5.38 -15.06
N MET A 158 -9.53 4.72 -13.97
CA MET A 158 -10.31 4.74 -12.73
C MET A 158 -10.11 6.01 -11.90
N LEU A 159 -8.96 6.67 -11.99
CA LEU A 159 -8.72 7.92 -11.25
C LEU A 159 -9.61 9.07 -11.74
N TYR A 160 -10.00 9.06 -13.02
CA TYR A 160 -10.93 10.04 -13.59
C TYR A 160 -12.39 9.72 -13.28
N SER A 161 -12.69 8.48 -12.91
CA SER A 161 -14.01 8.03 -12.47
C SER A 161 -14.08 7.85 -10.96
N LEU A 162 -13.23 8.54 -10.19
CA LEU A 162 -13.31 8.50 -8.74
C LEU A 162 -14.68 9.02 -8.29
N PRO A 163 -15.37 8.31 -7.39
CA PRO A 163 -16.62 8.80 -6.81
C PRO A 163 -16.43 10.16 -6.15
N ALA A 164 -17.46 11.02 -6.18
CA ALA A 164 -17.39 12.39 -5.66
C ALA A 164 -17.07 12.46 -4.15
N ASP A 165 -17.37 11.40 -3.41
CA ASP A 165 -17.06 11.26 -1.98
C ASP A 165 -15.61 10.82 -1.70
N ILE A 166 -14.83 10.49 -2.73
CA ILE A 166 -13.45 10.02 -2.61
C ILE A 166 -12.49 11.10 -3.11
N THR A 167 -11.53 11.44 -2.27
CA THR A 167 -10.45 12.38 -2.62
C THR A 167 -9.13 11.65 -2.65
N LEU A 168 -8.45 11.68 -3.81
CA LEU A 168 -7.08 11.22 -3.90
C LEU A 168 -6.15 12.24 -3.24
N VAL A 169 -5.39 11.80 -2.24
CA VAL A 169 -4.44 12.63 -1.48
C VAL A 169 -3.04 12.05 -1.55
N ARG A 170 -2.06 12.84 -1.11
CA ARG A 170 -0.70 12.38 -0.88
C ARG A 170 -0.63 11.51 0.39
N PRO A 171 0.21 10.47 0.46
CA PRO A 171 0.34 9.65 1.67
C PRO A 171 0.66 10.46 2.94
N SER A 172 1.48 11.51 2.84
CA SER A 172 1.80 12.39 3.99
C SER A 172 0.57 13.07 4.62
N SER A 173 -0.52 13.23 3.86
CA SER A 173 -1.76 13.82 4.37
C SER A 173 -2.46 12.92 5.37
N LEU A 174 -2.10 11.63 5.42
CA LEU A 174 -2.69 10.62 6.30
C LEU A 174 -1.86 10.34 7.55
N LEU A 175 -0.79 11.12 7.81
CA LEU A 175 0.14 10.86 8.93
C LEU A 175 -0.49 11.00 10.33
N ASN A 176 -1.61 11.71 10.44
CA ASN A 176 -2.34 11.87 11.70
C ASN A 176 -3.64 11.04 11.74
N GLU A 177 -3.93 10.27 10.70
CA GLU A 177 -5.12 9.44 10.64
C GLU A 177 -4.95 8.18 11.51
N PRO A 178 -6.01 7.73 12.20
CA PRO A 178 -5.94 6.57 13.08
C PRO A 178 -5.36 5.33 12.37
N GLN A 179 -4.29 4.77 12.94
CA GLN A 179 -3.71 3.50 12.50
C GLN A 179 -4.04 2.40 13.50
N VAL A 180 -4.42 1.22 12.99
CA VAL A 180 -4.69 0.03 13.83
C VAL A 180 -3.41 -0.76 14.02
N ASP A 181 -3.07 -1.07 15.28
CA ASP A 181 -1.95 -1.96 15.60
C ASP A 181 -2.33 -3.42 15.43
N THR A 182 -1.68 -4.06 14.46
CA THR A 182 -1.87 -5.47 14.09
C THR A 182 -0.72 -6.34 14.56
N SER A 183 0.28 -5.76 15.26
CA SER A 183 1.43 -6.50 15.79
C SER A 183 1.04 -7.49 16.90
N ARG A 184 -0.14 -7.31 17.50
CA ARG A 184 -0.74 -8.19 18.50
C ARG A 184 -2.18 -8.54 18.10
N PRO A 185 -2.48 -9.79 17.72
CA PRO A 185 -3.79 -10.17 17.16
C PRO A 185 -4.97 -10.05 18.14
N ASN A 186 -4.72 -9.84 19.44
CA ASN A 186 -5.76 -9.83 20.49
C ASN A 186 -6.10 -8.44 21.06
N LEU A 187 -5.59 -7.35 20.48
CA LEU A 187 -6.03 -6.01 20.88
C LEU A 187 -7.29 -5.63 20.07
N THR A 188 -8.42 -5.58 20.75
CA THR A 188 -9.67 -5.08 20.16
C THR A 188 -9.46 -3.62 19.75
N PRO A 189 -9.72 -3.23 18.49
CA PRO A 189 -9.70 -1.83 18.11
C PRO A 189 -10.68 -1.05 19.01
N PRO A 190 -10.35 0.19 19.42
CA PRO A 190 -11.32 1.02 20.11
C PRO A 190 -12.57 1.16 19.23
N LYS A 191 -13.75 0.88 19.78
CA LYS A 191 -15.02 1.26 19.16
C LYS A 191 -15.13 2.78 19.27
N ASN A 192 -14.59 3.51 18.29
CA ASN A 192 -14.91 4.92 18.17
C ASN A 192 -16.39 5.04 17.77
N GLY A 193 -17.13 5.85 18.53
CA GLY A 193 -18.56 6.10 18.34
C GLY A 193 -18.88 6.68 16.96
N MET A 194 -20.16 6.62 16.59
CA MET A 194 -20.70 7.14 15.32
C MET A 194 -20.11 8.52 15.00
N PRO A 195 -19.41 8.68 13.86
CA PRO A 195 -18.97 10.01 13.45
C PRO A 195 -20.19 10.80 12.98
N ASP A 196 -20.26 12.05 13.43
CA ASP A 196 -21.04 13.11 12.78
C ASP A 196 -20.76 13.12 11.26
N THR A 197 -21.69 13.67 10.48
CA THR A 197 -21.62 13.68 9.01
C THR A 197 -20.21 14.04 8.54
N PRO A 198 -19.46 13.10 7.93
CA PRO A 198 -18.03 13.33 7.71
C PRO A 198 -17.84 14.42 6.67
N ARG A 199 -17.35 15.59 7.09
CA ARG A 199 -16.79 16.56 6.16
C ARG A 199 -15.40 16.11 5.80
N ASN A 200 -15.15 15.85 4.52
CA ASN A 200 -13.82 15.53 4.01
C ASN A 200 -12.92 16.78 4.09
N PRO A 201 -11.90 16.81 4.98
CA PRO A 201 -11.06 17.98 5.17
C PRO A 201 -9.94 18.07 4.11
N PHE A 202 -9.78 17.04 3.29
CA PHE A 202 -8.65 16.93 2.38
C PHE A 202 -8.86 17.71 1.10
N ARG A 203 -7.78 18.33 0.63
CA ARG A 203 -7.71 18.89 -0.72
C ARG A 203 -7.10 17.84 -1.64
N GLY A 204 -7.81 17.52 -2.73
CA GLY A 204 -7.36 16.54 -3.71
C GLY A 204 -6.05 16.93 -4.40
N VAL A 205 -5.33 15.93 -4.89
CA VAL A 205 -4.15 16.15 -5.74
C VAL A 205 -4.56 16.51 -7.15
N LYS A 206 -3.71 17.28 -7.84
CA LYS A 206 -3.87 17.55 -9.27
C LYS A 206 -3.64 16.27 -10.06
N LEU A 207 -4.66 15.81 -10.78
CA LEU A 207 -4.54 14.65 -11.67
C LEU A 207 -3.73 15.01 -12.92
N CYS A 208 -2.85 14.08 -13.32
CA CYS A 208 -2.06 14.20 -14.55
C CYS A 208 -2.94 13.98 -15.78
N LYS A 209 -3.17 15.02 -16.59
CA LYS A 209 -3.94 14.91 -17.85
C LYS A 209 -3.34 13.81 -18.75
N PRO A 210 -4.13 12.85 -19.24
CA PRO A 210 -3.59 11.80 -20.10
C PRO A 210 -3.27 12.42 -21.47
N LYS A 211 -2.13 12.02 -22.06
CA LYS A 211 -1.71 12.52 -23.38
C LYS A 211 -2.53 11.94 -24.54
N GLN A 212 -3.18 10.80 -24.30
CA GLN A 212 -4.03 10.10 -25.26
C GLN A 212 -5.44 9.94 -24.68
N PRO A 213 -6.49 9.85 -25.52
CA PRO A 213 -7.83 9.53 -25.07
C PRO A 213 -7.81 8.21 -24.29
N LEU A 214 -8.44 8.21 -23.12
CA LEU A 214 -8.56 6.99 -22.32
C LEU A 214 -9.41 5.98 -23.08
N GLU A 215 -8.93 4.74 -23.20
CA GLU A 215 -9.74 3.67 -23.78
C GLU A 215 -11.03 3.50 -22.98
N PRO A 216 -12.20 3.42 -23.63
CA PRO A 216 -13.47 3.33 -22.95
C PRO A 216 -13.56 2.04 -22.12
N VAL A 217 -14.00 2.18 -20.87
CA VAL A 217 -14.34 1.04 -20.02
C VAL A 217 -15.69 0.51 -20.49
N TYR A 218 -15.70 -0.51 -21.34
CA TYR A 218 -16.94 -1.13 -21.79
C TYR A 218 -17.68 -1.77 -20.62
N ALA A 219 -18.87 -1.26 -20.31
CA ALA A 219 -19.74 -1.79 -19.25
C ALA A 219 -20.07 -3.29 -19.44
N SER A 220 -20.01 -3.81 -20.68
CA SER A 220 -20.15 -5.23 -20.97
C SER A 220 -19.07 -6.11 -20.33
N ARG A 221 -17.88 -5.57 -20.01
CA ARG A 221 -16.86 -6.27 -19.21
C ARG A 221 -17.10 -6.20 -17.70
N PHE A 222 -17.90 -5.26 -17.22
CA PHE A 222 -18.29 -5.22 -15.80
C PHE A 222 -19.20 -6.41 -15.46
N PHE A 223 -20.15 -6.72 -16.35
CA PHE A 223 -21.02 -7.89 -16.22
C PHE A 223 -20.29 -9.21 -16.49
N SER A 224 -19.29 -9.26 -17.37
CA SER A 224 -18.50 -10.48 -17.59
C SER A 224 -17.63 -10.84 -16.39
N VAL A 225 -17.03 -9.84 -15.70
CA VAL A 225 -16.23 -10.08 -14.49
C VAL A 225 -17.12 -10.54 -13.31
N LEU A 226 -18.36 -10.05 -13.21
CA LEU A 226 -19.33 -10.58 -12.25
C LEU A 226 -19.82 -11.98 -12.63
N GLY A 227 -20.04 -12.25 -13.93
CA GLY A 227 -20.46 -13.55 -14.44
C GLY A 227 -19.39 -14.64 -14.26
N GLU A 228 -18.11 -14.32 -14.49
CA GLU A 228 -16.98 -15.24 -14.28
C GLU A 228 -16.74 -15.55 -12.79
N SER A 229 -16.99 -14.57 -11.90
CA SER A 229 -16.92 -14.80 -10.45
C SER A 229 -18.05 -15.69 -9.93
N ILE A 230 -19.21 -15.71 -10.58
CA ILE A 230 -20.31 -16.62 -10.24
C ILE A 230 -20.03 -18.01 -10.78
N THR A 231 -19.50 -18.16 -12.00
CA THR A 231 -19.17 -19.48 -12.56
C THR A 231 -17.99 -20.17 -11.88
N GLN A 232 -17.08 -19.40 -11.26
CA GLN A 232 -15.98 -19.93 -10.43
C GLN A 232 -16.31 -20.01 -8.93
N SER A 233 -17.52 -19.64 -8.51
CA SER A 233 -17.98 -19.84 -7.14
C SER A 233 -18.03 -21.34 -6.81
N THR A 234 -17.55 -21.71 -5.62
CA THR A 234 -17.61 -23.09 -5.10
C THR A 234 -19.02 -23.67 -5.14
N LEU A 235 -20.04 -22.83 -4.92
CA LEU A 235 -21.45 -23.23 -5.00
C LEU A 235 -21.87 -23.64 -6.43
N VAL A 236 -21.41 -22.90 -7.43
CA VAL A 236 -21.77 -23.15 -8.85
C VAL A 236 -20.96 -24.30 -9.43
N GLN A 237 -19.69 -24.45 -9.03
CA GLN A 237 -18.91 -25.64 -9.35
C GLN A 237 -19.50 -26.90 -8.71
N TYR A 238 -19.93 -26.82 -7.44
CA TYR A 238 -20.61 -27.92 -6.75
C TYR A 238 -21.91 -28.34 -7.45
N MET A 239 -22.76 -27.37 -7.83
CA MET A 239 -23.99 -27.65 -8.57
C MET A 239 -23.73 -28.26 -9.95
N LYS A 240 -22.72 -27.79 -10.68
CA LYS A 240 -22.31 -28.38 -11.98
C LYS A 240 -21.82 -29.82 -11.85
N LEU A 241 -21.02 -30.12 -10.83
CA LEU A 241 -20.50 -31.46 -10.58
C LEU A 241 -21.61 -32.44 -10.16
N GLN A 242 -22.61 -31.98 -9.40
CA GLN A 242 -23.78 -32.80 -9.05
C GLN A 242 -24.66 -33.14 -10.26
N TRP A 243 -24.78 -32.22 -11.22
CA TRP A 243 -25.60 -32.43 -12.43
C TRP A 243 -24.93 -33.35 -13.47
N GLN A 244 -23.60 -33.43 -13.51
CA GLN A 244 -22.88 -34.36 -14.40
C GLN A 244 -22.87 -35.82 -13.89
N GLY A 245 -23.31 -36.07 -12.65
CA GLY A 245 -23.47 -37.42 -12.10
C GLY A 245 -24.83 -38.08 -12.38
N TRP A 246 -25.69 -37.45 -13.20
CA TRP A 246 -27.04 -37.90 -13.57
C TRP A 246 -27.19 -38.18 -15.08
N GLN A 247 -26.12 -38.65 -15.73
CA GLN A 247 -26.16 -39.34 -17.03
C GLN A 247 -25.41 -40.67 -16.93
#